data_AF-H9VN99-F1
#
_entry.id   AF-H9VN99-F1
#
_cell.length_a   1.000
_cell.length_b   1.000
_cell.length_c   1.000
_cell.angle_alpha   90.00
_cell.angle_beta   90.00
_cell.angle_gamma   90.00
#
_symmetry.space_group_name_H-M   'P 1'
#
loop_
_entity.id
_entity.type
_entity.pdbx_description
1 polymer ?
#
loop_
_entity_poly.entity_id
_entity_poly.type
_entity_poly.pdbx_seq_one_letter_code
_entity_poly.pdbx_strand_id
1 'polypeptide(L)'
;ASVHIYQLHTSYSHARQTDELFTDAGWHCSFCFRHISEFIFKMKAYSHVDRVKFPYYLNRSRIQNIICQGANLFDMLPEEYSFQELVKKMGSIPRSFSAVHLPPYLIKNSDNFSFLLPGGCWRPT
;
A
#
# COMPACT_ATOMS: atom_id res chain seq x y z
N ALA A 1 -16.06 -7.48 -13.82
CA ALA A 1 -14.56 -7.70 -13.86
C ALA A 1 -13.11 -9.88 -12.40
N SER A 2 -13.04 -11.24 -12.68
CA SER A 2 -11.83 -12.06 -12.61
C SER A 2 -10.56 -11.25 -12.98
N VAL A 3 -9.56 -11.13 -12.10
CA VAL A 3 -9.32 -12.07 -10.99
C VAL A 3 -9.04 -13.46 -11.53
N HIS A 4 -8.62 -13.55 -12.81
CA HIS A 4 -8.29 -14.80 -13.47
C HIS A 4 -7.10 -15.43 -12.77
N ILE A 5 -7.34 -16.54 -12.09
CA ILE A 5 -6.27 -17.42 -11.61
C ILE A 5 -5.52 -17.90 -12.85
N TYR A 6 -4.23 -17.64 -12.90
CA TYR A 6 -3.39 -18.01 -14.05
C TYR A 6 -3.36 -19.53 -14.25
N GLN A 7 -3.60 -19.97 -15.49
CA GLN A 7 -3.60 -21.36 -15.91
C GLN A 7 -2.74 -21.52 -17.18
N LEU A 8 -2.41 -22.77 -17.53
CA LEU A 8 -1.64 -23.13 -18.74
C LEU A 8 -2.19 -22.58 -20.07
N HIS A 9 -3.48 -22.20 -20.11
CA HIS A 9 -4.15 -21.63 -21.29
C HIS A 9 -4.43 -20.12 -21.16
N THR A 10 -3.94 -19.44 -20.12
CA THR A 10 -4.14 -18.00 -19.93
C THR A 10 -3.21 -17.20 -20.84
N SER A 11 -3.75 -16.72 -21.96
CA SER A 11 -3.06 -15.79 -22.86
C SER A 11 -3.11 -14.34 -22.36
N TYR A 12 -2.11 -13.55 -22.73
CA TYR A 12 -2.08 -12.11 -22.49
C TYR A 12 -2.98 -11.39 -23.50
N SER A 13 -3.83 -10.47 -23.03
CA SER A 13 -4.78 -9.72 -23.84
C SER A 13 -5.02 -8.32 -23.27
N HIS A 14 -5.05 -7.31 -24.14
CA HIS A 14 -5.32 -5.92 -23.80
C HIS A 14 -6.61 -5.43 -24.49
N ALA A 15 -7.73 -6.03 -24.10
CA ALA A 15 -9.08 -5.66 -24.54
C ALA A 15 -10.08 -5.81 -23.39
N ARG A 16 -11.21 -5.09 -23.43
CA ARG A 16 -12.27 -5.17 -22.40
C ARG A 16 -12.90 -6.57 -22.39
N GLN A 17 -12.59 -7.38 -21.37
CA GLN A 17 -13.05 -8.78 -21.27
C GLN A 17 -14.49 -8.94 -20.75
N THR A 18 -15.05 -7.94 -20.07
CA THR A 18 -16.43 -7.97 -19.52
C THR A 18 -16.94 -6.56 -19.24
N ASP A 19 -18.26 -6.42 -19.14
CA ASP A 19 -18.99 -5.19 -18.76
C ASP A 19 -19.32 -5.09 -17.26
N GLU A 20 -19.18 -6.19 -16.51
CA GLU A 20 -19.27 -6.14 -15.05
C GLU A 20 -18.15 -5.26 -14.47
N LEU A 21 -18.34 -4.68 -13.27
CA LEU A 21 -17.21 -4.21 -12.44
C LEU A 21 -16.69 -5.36 -11.56
N PHE A 22 -15.46 -5.27 -11.05
CA PHE A 22 -14.96 -6.19 -10.03
C PHE A 22 -14.73 -5.40 -8.76
N THR A 23 -15.36 -5.83 -7.66
CA THR A 23 -15.02 -5.33 -6.33
C THR A 23 -13.55 -5.65 -6.05
N ASP A 24 -12.84 -4.69 -5.47
CA ASP A 24 -11.50 -4.85 -4.88
C ASP A 24 -10.37 -5.16 -5.88
N ALA A 25 -10.65 -5.26 -7.18
CA ALA A 25 -9.62 -5.30 -8.23
C ALA A 25 -8.82 -3.99 -8.36
N GLY A 26 -9.27 -2.91 -7.70
CA GLY A 26 -8.53 -1.66 -7.53
C GLY A 26 -7.48 -1.66 -6.40
N TRP A 27 -7.20 -2.81 -5.77
CA TRP A 27 -6.25 -2.91 -4.65
C TRP A 27 -4.79 -2.76 -5.12
N HIS A 28 -4.36 -1.52 -5.33
CA HIS A 28 -2.96 -1.16 -5.56
C HIS A 28 -2.23 -0.91 -4.24
N CYS A 29 -1.01 -1.45 -4.09
CA CYS A 29 -0.14 -1.06 -2.98
C CYS A 29 1.31 -0.80 -3.43
N SER A 30 1.81 0.40 -3.10
CA SER A 30 3.19 0.79 -3.36
C SER A 30 4.19 0.35 -2.28
N PHE A 31 3.74 0.06 -1.05
CA PHE A 31 4.60 -0.11 0.14
C PHE A 31 4.04 -1.18 1.12
N CYS A 32 3.79 -2.39 0.62
CA CYS A 32 3.22 -3.52 1.39
C CYS A 32 4.25 -4.63 1.71
N PHE A 33 5.51 -4.24 1.95
CA PHE A 33 6.62 -5.19 2.14
C PHE A 33 6.66 -5.83 3.53
N ARG A 34 7.24 -7.03 3.68
CA ARG A 34 7.28 -7.73 4.98
C ARG A 34 8.28 -7.07 5.94
N HIS A 35 9.42 -6.60 5.45
CA HIS A 35 10.54 -6.10 6.23
C HIS A 35 10.79 -4.60 6.03
N ILE A 36 11.25 -3.90 7.07
CA ILE A 36 11.60 -2.47 6.99
C ILE A 36 12.79 -2.22 6.03
N SER A 37 13.67 -3.21 5.86
CA SER A 37 14.75 -3.17 4.86
C SER A 37 14.26 -2.97 3.43
N GLU A 38 13.13 -3.57 3.04
CA GLU A 38 12.52 -3.44 1.72
C GLU A 38 11.96 -2.03 1.47
N PHE A 39 11.40 -1.39 2.51
CA PHE A 39 11.00 0.02 2.45
C PHE A 39 12.22 0.91 2.22
N ILE A 40 13.30 0.71 2.98
CA ILE A 40 14.56 1.46 2.84
C ILE A 40 15.17 1.26 1.44
N PHE A 41 15.11 0.04 0.89
CA PHE A 41 15.53 -0.25 -0.48
C PHE A 41 14.69 0.52 -1.50
N LYS A 42 13.35 0.42 -1.44
CA LYS A 42 12.47 1.13 -2.37
C LYS A 42 12.57 2.66 -2.24
N MET A 43 12.76 3.21 -1.05
CA MET A 43 12.97 4.65 -0.85
C MET A 43 14.31 5.13 -1.47
N LYS A 44 15.34 4.29 -1.48
CA LYS A 44 16.62 4.56 -2.16
C LYS A 44 16.60 4.27 -3.67
N ALA A 45 15.56 3.64 -4.19
CA ALA A 45 15.50 3.21 -5.58
C ALA A 45 15.08 4.35 -6.53
N TYR A 46 15.57 4.26 -7.77
CA TYR A 46 15.34 5.12 -8.93
C TYR A 46 14.26 6.22 -8.81
N SER A 47 12.98 5.86 -8.70
CA SER A 47 11.84 6.79 -8.77
C SER A 47 11.47 7.49 -7.44
N HIS A 48 12.21 7.25 -6.37
CA HIS A 48 11.96 7.82 -5.03
C HIS A 48 13.20 8.39 -4.32
N VAL A 49 14.40 8.21 -4.89
CA VAL A 49 15.66 8.65 -4.26
C VAL A 49 15.73 10.17 -4.08
N ASP A 50 15.08 10.93 -4.98
CA ASP A 50 14.88 12.38 -4.94
C ASP A 50 14.09 12.86 -3.70
N ARG A 51 13.25 11.98 -3.14
CA ARG A 51 12.39 12.27 -1.98
C ARG A 51 13.13 12.07 -0.66
N VAL A 52 14.25 11.34 -0.65
CA VAL A 52 15.06 11.04 0.54
C VAL A 52 16.05 12.19 0.82
N LYS A 53 15.53 13.38 1.13
CA LYS A 53 16.32 14.61 1.30
C LYS A 53 17.18 14.64 2.58
N PHE A 54 16.88 13.78 3.55
CA PHE A 54 17.53 13.74 4.87
C PHE A 54 17.75 12.29 5.35
N PRO A 55 18.84 12.00 6.11
CA PRO A 55 19.11 10.64 6.61
C PRO A 55 17.99 10.05 7.49
N TYR A 56 17.24 10.89 8.21
CA TYR A 56 16.18 10.43 9.13
C TYR A 56 15.04 9.70 8.40
N TYR A 57 14.79 9.98 7.12
CA TYR A 57 13.76 9.26 6.34
C TYR A 57 13.99 7.74 6.34
N LEU A 58 15.26 7.33 6.41
CA LEU A 58 15.72 5.94 6.39
C LEU A 58 15.83 5.30 7.78
N ASN A 59 15.46 6.02 8.85
CA ASN A 59 15.46 5.48 10.21
C ASN A 59 14.37 4.41 10.35
N ARG A 60 14.78 3.18 10.68
CA ARG A 60 13.91 2.00 10.76
C ARG A 60 12.71 2.21 11.70
N SER A 61 12.94 2.81 12.87
CA SER A 61 11.90 3.07 13.87
C SER A 61 10.93 4.17 13.43
N ARG A 62 11.42 5.22 12.74
CA ARG A 62 10.55 6.24 12.11
C ARG A 62 9.65 5.61 11.05
N ILE A 63 10.21 4.82 10.12
CA ILE A 63 9.46 4.14 9.07
C ILE A 63 8.37 3.26 9.68
N GLN A 64 8.72 2.43 10.68
CA GLN A 64 7.75 1.59 11.38
C GLN A 64 6.62 2.39 12.05
N ASN A 65 6.94 3.50 12.71
CA ASN A 65 5.94 4.34 13.36
C ASN A 65 4.99 4.98 12.34
N ILE A 66 5.51 5.56 11.26
CA ILE A 66 4.72 6.19 10.18
C ILE A 66 3.78 5.19 9.50
N ILE A 67 4.24 3.96 9.23
CA ILE A 67 3.39 2.89 8.69
C ILE A 67 2.24 2.58 9.66
N CYS A 68 2.51 2.44 10.95
CA CYS A 68 1.48 2.19 11.98
C CYS A 68 0.53 3.39 12.18
N GLN A 69 0.90 4.59 11.77
CA GLN A 69 0.06 5.80 11.79
C GLN A 69 -0.74 5.99 10.50
N GLY A 70 -0.40 5.29 9.40
CA GLY A 70 -1.00 5.54 8.09
C GLY A 70 -0.60 6.88 7.47
N ALA A 71 0.59 7.39 7.81
CA ALA A 71 1.11 8.68 7.37
C ALA A 71 2.12 8.56 6.20
N ASN A 72 2.49 9.70 5.60
CA ASN A 72 3.38 9.73 4.43
C ASN A 72 4.84 9.47 4.81
N LEU A 73 5.48 8.45 4.20
CA LEU A 73 6.89 8.10 4.44
C LEU A 73 7.88 9.25 4.19
N PHE A 74 7.54 10.17 3.30
CA PHE A 74 8.37 11.30 2.86
C PHE A 74 7.89 12.66 3.41
N ASP A 75 6.97 12.67 4.39
CA ASP A 75 6.41 13.88 5.01
C ASP A 75 5.77 14.88 4.03
N MET A 76 5.37 14.41 2.83
CA MET A 76 4.72 15.24 1.80
C MET A 76 3.21 15.35 2.01
N LEU A 77 2.64 16.47 1.58
CA LEU A 77 1.19 16.69 1.52
C LEU A 77 0.51 15.78 0.47
N PRO A 78 -0.82 15.55 0.56
CA PRO A 78 -1.61 14.90 -0.49
C PRO A 78 -1.52 15.61 -1.85
N GLU A 79 -1.55 14.84 -2.94
CA GLU A 79 -1.59 15.36 -4.32
C GLU A 79 -3.06 15.53 -4.75
N GLU A 80 -3.60 16.74 -4.64
CA GLU A 80 -5.05 17.02 -4.80
C GLU A 80 -5.33 18.26 -5.67
N TYR A 81 -6.41 18.22 -6.45
CA TYR A 81 -6.77 19.28 -7.42
C TYR A 81 -7.45 20.52 -6.82
N SER A 82 -7.76 20.54 -5.52
CA SER A 82 -8.33 21.72 -4.86
C SER A 82 -7.88 21.82 -3.40
N PHE A 83 -7.83 23.05 -2.87
CA PHE A 83 -7.53 23.30 -1.46
C PHE A 83 -8.55 22.62 -0.52
N GLN A 84 -9.81 22.46 -0.93
CA GLN A 84 -10.83 21.81 -0.12
C GLN A 84 -10.57 20.31 0.03
N GLU A 85 -10.24 19.60 -1.06
CA GLU A 85 -9.91 18.18 -1.00
C GLU A 85 -8.54 17.93 -0.35
N LEU A 86 -7.57 18.82 -0.58
CA LEU A 86 -6.29 18.83 0.13
C LEU A 86 -6.51 18.87 1.65
N VAL A 87 -7.26 19.86 2.15
CA VAL A 87 -7.52 20.03 3.59
C VAL A 87 -8.31 18.86 4.18
N LYS A 88 -9.31 18.32 3.46
CA LYS A 88 -10.05 17.11 3.89
C LYS A 88 -9.16 15.87 4.05
N LYS A 89 -8.03 15.81 3.33
CA LYS A 89 -7.10 14.67 3.31
C LYS A 89 -5.79 14.92 4.07
N MET A 90 -5.63 16.08 4.72
CA MET A 90 -4.50 16.32 5.63
C MET A 90 -4.63 15.51 6.93
N GLY A 91 -3.50 15.07 7.48
CA GLY A 91 -3.43 14.34 8.74
C GLY A 91 -3.27 12.83 8.55
N SER A 92 -3.54 12.06 9.61
CA SER A 92 -3.51 10.59 9.58
C SER A 92 -4.87 10.03 9.15
N ILE A 93 -4.87 9.04 8.27
CA ILE A 93 -6.10 8.34 7.87
C ILE A 93 -6.70 7.64 9.11
N PRO A 94 -8.00 7.79 9.40
CA PRO A 94 -8.62 7.14 10.56
C PRO A 94 -8.52 5.62 10.46
N ARG A 95 -8.03 4.97 11.53
CA ARG A 95 -7.84 3.52 11.57
C ARG A 95 -9.18 2.80 11.47
N SER A 96 -9.30 1.89 10.52
CA SER A 96 -10.44 0.98 10.38
C SER A 96 -10.04 -0.44 10.79
N PHE A 97 -10.94 -1.14 11.48
CA PHE A 97 -10.82 -2.58 11.75
C PHE A 97 -11.53 -3.44 10.68
N SER A 98 -12.07 -2.82 9.63
CA SER A 98 -12.72 -3.53 8.53
C SER A 98 -11.71 -4.28 7.66
N ALA A 99 -12.02 -5.54 7.36
CA ALA A 99 -11.39 -6.30 6.27
C ALA A 99 -12.22 -6.30 4.97
N VAL A 100 -13.34 -5.57 4.95
CA VAL A 100 -14.11 -5.34 3.71
C VAL A 100 -13.24 -4.52 2.74
N HIS A 101 -13.27 -4.89 1.46
CA HIS A 101 -12.40 -4.38 0.40
C HIS A 101 -10.92 -4.82 0.45
N LEU A 102 -10.58 -5.85 1.24
CA LEU A 102 -9.29 -6.53 1.14
C LEU A 102 -9.38 -7.78 0.25
N PRO A 103 -8.42 -8.01 -0.68
CA PRO A 103 -8.35 -9.21 -1.50
C PRO A 103 -8.51 -10.50 -0.68
N PRO A 104 -9.46 -11.41 -1.04
CA PRO A 104 -9.74 -12.62 -0.26
C PRO A 104 -8.53 -13.55 -0.04
N TYR A 105 -7.51 -13.47 -0.89
CA TYR A 105 -6.25 -14.20 -0.69
C TYR A 105 -5.46 -13.72 0.54
N LEU A 106 -5.45 -12.41 0.83
CA LEU A 106 -4.81 -11.86 2.04
C LEU A 106 -5.53 -12.33 3.30
N ILE A 107 -6.87 -12.31 3.28
CA ILE A 107 -7.71 -12.76 4.40
C ILE A 107 -7.51 -14.26 4.67
N LYS A 108 -7.50 -15.09 3.62
CA LYS A 108 -7.27 -16.55 3.72
C LYS A 108 -5.84 -16.94 4.15
N ASN A 109 -4.87 -16.03 4.06
CA ASN A 109 -3.47 -16.26 4.40
C ASN A 109 -3.03 -15.30 5.52
N SER A 110 -3.90 -15.08 6.51
CA SER A 110 -3.72 -14.10 7.60
C SER A 110 -2.37 -14.21 8.30
N ASP A 111 -1.86 -15.41 8.52
CA ASP A 111 -0.62 -15.63 9.27
C ASP A 111 0.61 -15.17 8.47
N ASN A 112 0.52 -15.28 7.14
CA ASN A 112 1.55 -14.80 6.21
C ASN A 112 1.47 -13.29 5.99
N PHE A 113 0.29 -12.69 5.98
CA PHE A 113 0.06 -11.27 5.63
C PHE A 113 -0.49 -10.42 6.78
N SER A 114 -0.34 -10.87 8.03
CA SER A 114 -0.82 -10.19 9.24
C SER A 114 -0.40 -8.72 9.30
N PHE A 115 0.80 -8.40 8.80
CA PHE A 115 1.36 -7.05 8.64
C PHE A 115 0.61 -6.12 7.64
N LEU A 116 -0.46 -6.60 6.99
CA LEU A 116 -1.37 -5.83 6.13
C LEU A 116 -2.81 -5.82 6.66
N LEU A 117 -3.11 -6.61 7.70
CA LEU A 117 -4.44 -6.76 8.25
C LEU A 117 -4.64 -5.83 9.47
N PRO A 118 -5.87 -5.41 9.78
CA PRO A 118 -6.11 -4.51 10.91
C PRO A 118 -5.57 -5.07 12.24
N GLY A 119 -4.90 -4.22 13.00
CA GLY A 119 -4.16 -4.60 14.22
C GLY A 119 -2.70 -5.03 13.97
N GLY A 120 -2.37 -5.57 12.80
CA GLY A 120 -1.01 -5.97 12.43
C GLY A 120 -0.29 -4.93 11.58
N CYS A 121 0.46 -4.01 12.21
CA CYS A 121 1.30 -3.03 11.49
C CYS A 121 2.81 -3.21 11.70
N TRP A 122 3.22 -4.06 12.66
CA TRP A 122 4.62 -4.28 13.01
C TRP A 122 5.32 -5.19 11.99
N ARG A 123 6.59 -4.87 11.69
CA ARG A 123 7.43 -5.50 10.67
C ARG A 123 8.81 -5.80 11.25
N PRO A 124 9.39 -6.98 10.98
CA PRO A 124 10.79 -7.24 11.32
C PRO A 124 11.72 -6.25 10.60
N THR A 125 12.80 -5.87 11.27
CA THR A 125 13.79 -4.89 10.78
C THR A 125 14.74 -5.48 9.75
#